data_AF-A0A7J3WWR6-F1
#
_entry.id   AF-A0A7J3WWR6-F1
#
_cell.length_a   1.000
_cell.length_b   1.000
_cell.length_c   1.000
_cell.angle_alpha   90.00
_cell.angle_beta   90.00
_cell.angle_gamma   90.00
#
_symmetry.space_group_name_H-M   'P 1'
#
loop_
_entity.id
_entity.type
_entity.pdbx_description
1 polymer ?
#
loop_
_entity_poly.entity_id
_entity_poly.type
_entity_poly.pdbx_seq_one_letter_code
_entity_poly.pdbx_strand_id
1 'polypeptide(L)' 'MVEYRELGRSGIRVSAIGIGTWQWGSKVWGYSKTYSVGDLLEAFNKALELGLNFFDTAEIYGNGKS' A
#
# COMPACT_ATOMS: atom_id res chain seq x y z
N MET A 1 -8.82 -13.22 10.35
CA MET A 1 -9.81 -12.30 9.74
C MET A 1 -9.30 -10.88 9.94
N VAL A 2 -9.43 -10.00 8.94
CA VAL A 2 -9.04 -8.58 9.06
C VAL A 2 -10.07 -7.83 9.90
N GLU A 3 -9.59 -7.08 10.89
CA GLU A 3 -10.42 -6.14 11.67
C GLU A 3 -10.65 -4.87 10.84
N TYR A 4 -11.87 -4.34 10.84
CA TYR A 4 -12.21 -3.07 10.18
C TYR A 4 -12.66 -2.01 11.19
N ARG A 5 -12.29 -0.76 10.93
CA ARG A 5 -12.63 0.43 11.71
C ARG A 5 -13.31 1.48 10.84
N GLU A 6 -14.08 2.36 11.45
CA GLU A 6 -14.60 3.53 10.74
C GLU A 6 -13.49 4.60 10.63
N LEU A 7 -13.33 5.17 9.44
CA LEU A 7 -12.40 6.25 9.20
C LEU A 7 -13.00 7.57 9.72
N GLY A 8 -12.65 7.95 10.93
CA GLY A 8 -13.17 9.16 11.57
C GLY A 8 -14.68 9.07 11.77
N ARG A 9 -15.43 10.00 11.17
CA ARG A 9 -16.91 10.05 11.19
C ARG A 9 -17.51 9.97 9.78
N SER A 10 -16.78 9.36 8.85
CA SER A 10 -17.12 9.37 7.43
C SER A 10 -18.09 8.27 7.01
N GLY A 11 -18.37 7.28 7.88
CA GLY A 11 -19.06 6.05 7.51
C GLY A 11 -18.22 5.09 6.64
N ILE A 12 -17.00 5.45 6.24
CA ILE A 12 -16.12 4.58 5.45
C ILE A 12 -15.45 3.55 6.37
N ARG A 13 -15.48 2.28 5.96
CA ARG A 13 -14.87 1.16 6.70
C ARG A 13 -13.52 0.80 6.09
N VAL A 14 -12.45 0.93 6.87
CA VAL A 14 -11.08 0.61 6.47
C VAL A 14 -10.50 -0.51 7.33
N SER A 15 -9.58 -1.31 6.80
CA SER A 15 -8.82 -2.28 7.57
C SER A 15 -8.06 -1.57 8.70
N ALA A 16 -8.06 -2.15 9.89
CA ALA A 16 -7.40 -1.57 11.06
C ALA A 16 -5.88 -1.47 10.90
N ILE A 17 -5.33 -2.29 10.00
CA ILE A 17 -3.96 -2.22 9.50
C ILE A 17 -4.01 -1.71 8.06
N GLY A 18 -3.18 -0.71 7.75
CA GLY A 18 -2.98 -0.20 6.39
C GLY A 18 -1.59 -0.56 5.85
N ILE A 19 -1.42 -0.46 4.54
CA ILE A 19 -0.14 -0.67 3.85
C ILE A 19 0.45 0.70 3.48
N GLY A 20 1.63 1.00 4.01
CA GLY A 20 2.39 2.17 3.59
C GLY A 20 3.21 1.87 2.34
N THR A 21 3.18 2.76 1.36
CA THR A 21 3.82 2.56 0.05
C THR A 21 5.08 3.42 -0.15
N TRP A 22 5.69 3.99 0.91
CA TRP A 22 6.89 4.84 0.79
C TRP A 22 8.05 4.20 0.02
N GLN A 23 8.20 2.89 0.12
CA GLN A 23 9.24 2.14 -0.58
C GLN A 23 8.88 1.89 -2.05
N TRP A 24 7.60 1.92 -2.41
CA TRP A 24 7.12 1.57 -3.74
C TRP A 24 7.57 2.64 -4.73
N GLY A 25 8.12 2.22 -5.87
CA GLY A 25 8.69 3.14 -6.86
C GLY A 25 10.02 3.81 -6.46
N SER A 26 10.53 3.59 -5.25
CA SER A 26 11.67 4.33 -4.70
C SER A 26 13.01 3.63 -4.90
N LYS A 27 13.92 4.27 -5.64
CA LYS A 27 15.27 3.73 -5.91
C LYS A 27 16.13 3.60 -4.66
N VAL A 28 15.95 4.47 -3.66
CA VAL A 28 16.71 4.41 -2.40
C VAL A 28 16.40 3.14 -1.61
N TRP A 29 15.22 2.56 -1.83
CA TRP A 29 14.80 1.31 -1.22
C TRP A 29 15.06 0.08 -2.10
N GLY A 30 15.59 0.27 -3.32
CA GLY A 30 15.96 -0.81 -4.22
C GLY A 30 14.97 -1.07 -5.36
N TYR A 31 14.00 -0.19 -5.60
CA TYR A 31 13.12 -0.33 -6.76
C TYR A 31 13.91 -0.40 -8.07
N SER A 32 13.56 -1.37 -8.93
CA SER A 32 14.26 -1.78 -10.15
C SER A 32 15.62 -2.46 -9.94
N LYS A 33 16.02 -2.76 -8.69
CA LYS A 33 17.24 -3.53 -8.37
C LYS A 33 16.93 -4.79 -7.54
N THR A 34 16.12 -4.65 -6.50
CA THR A 34 15.76 -5.74 -5.56
C THR A 34 14.29 -6.15 -5.65
N TYR A 35 13.43 -5.28 -6.18
CA TYR A 35 12.05 -5.57 -6.55
C TYR A 35 11.65 -4.70 -7.75
N SER A 36 10.62 -5.13 -8.45
CA SER A 36 10.10 -4.58 -9.68
C SER A 36 8.64 -4.18 -9.52
N VAL A 37 8.05 -3.58 -10.56
CA VAL A 37 6.61 -3.31 -10.58
C VAL A 37 5.78 -4.60 -10.46
N GLY A 38 6.28 -5.72 -10.97
CA GLY A 38 5.60 -7.02 -10.88
C GLY A 38 5.44 -7.47 -9.43
N ASP A 39 6.51 -7.36 -8.63
CA ASP A 39 6.49 -7.70 -7.20
C ASP A 39 5.54 -6.79 -6.42
N LEU A 40 5.47 -5.50 -6.78
CA LEU A 40 4.52 -4.55 -6.16
C LEU A 40 3.07 -4.89 -6.50
N LEU A 41 2.79 -5.28 -7.75
CA LEU A 41 1.45 -5.72 -8.17
C LEU A 41 1.05 -7.02 -7.46
N GLU A 42 1.97 -7.96 -7.29
CA GLU A 42 1.72 -9.18 -6.53
C GLU A 42 1.42 -8.87 -5.07
N ALA A 43 2.21 -8.02 -4.41
CA ALA A 43 1.97 -7.58 -3.04
C ALA A 43 0.63 -6.86 -2.88
N PHE A 44 0.26 -5.99 -3.83
CA PHE A 44 -1.02 -5.29 -3.85
C PHE A 44 -2.19 -6.27 -3.97
N ASN A 45 -2.15 -7.17 -4.95
CA ASN A 45 -3.19 -8.18 -5.15
C ASN A 45 -3.31 -9.08 -3.91
N LYS A 46 -2.18 -9.48 -3.32
CA LYS A 46 -2.20 -10.31 -2.12
C LYS A 46 -2.84 -9.61 -0.93
N ALA A 47 -2.59 -8.31 -0.77
CA ALA A 47 -3.22 -7.51 0.26
C ALA A 47 -4.76 -7.48 0.11
N LEU A 48 -5.24 -7.30 -1.12
CA LEU A 48 -6.67 -7.32 -1.42
C LEU A 48 -7.30 -8.69 -1.13
N GLU A 49 -6.64 -9.79 -1.55
CA GLU A 49 -7.09 -11.15 -1.24
C GLU A 49 -7.21 -11.42 0.27
N LEU A 50 -6.31 -10.83 1.07
CA LEU A 50 -6.33 -10.94 2.52
C LEU A 50 -7.37 -10.02 3.18
N GLY A 51 -8.00 -9.12 2.43
CA GLY A 51 -9.03 -8.19 2.90
C GLY A 51 -8.52 -6.83 3.34
N LEU A 52 -7.26 -6.48 3.10
CA LEU A 52 -6.75 -5.14 3.37
C LEU A 52 -7.28 -4.17 2.30
N ASN A 53 -7.76 -3.01 2.73
CA ASN A 53 -8.35 -2.02 1.83
C ASN A 53 -7.88 -0.57 2.09
N PHE A 54 -6.86 -0.40 2.95
CA PHE A 54 -6.32 0.91 3.29
C PHE A 54 -4.85 0.99 2.93
N PHE A 55 -4.52 1.90 2.02
CA PHE A 55 -3.18 2.13 1.50
C PHE A 55 -2.82 3.60 1.71
N ASP A 56 -1.62 3.84 2.24
CA ASP A 56 -1.06 5.16 2.47
C ASP A 56 0.04 5.43 1.44
N THR A 57 -0.08 6.54 0.72
CA THR A 57 0.89 7.01 -0.28
C THR A 57 1.04 8.53 -0.22
N ALA A 58 2.05 9.07 -0.91
CA ALA A 58 2.27 10.51 -1.04
C ALA A 58 2.95 10.84 -2.37
N GLU A 59 2.76 12.07 -2.87
CA GLU A 59 3.36 12.57 -4.12
C GLU A 59 4.89 12.43 -4.16
N ILE A 60 5.55 12.52 -3.01
CA ILE A 60 7.00 12.43 -2.90
C ILE A 60 7.51 10.98 -2.91
N TYR A 61 6.64 9.99 -2.67
CA TYR A 61 7.02 8.57 -2.63
C TYR A 61 7.36 8.09 -4.05
N GLY A 62 8.61 7.67 -4.24
CA GLY A 62 9.13 7.30 -5.56
C GLY A 62 9.11 8.45 -6.58
N ASN A 63 8.99 9.71 -6.14
CA ASN A 63 8.79 10.88 -7.02
C ASN A 63 7.56 10.70 -7.94
N GLY A 64 6.42 10.38 -7.33
CA GLY A 64 5.13 10.18 -8.01
C GLY A 64 4.96 8.82 -8.69
N LYS A 65 5.89 7.88 -8.46
CA LYS A 65 5.80 6.52 -9.04
C LYS A 65 5.09 5.51 -8.15
N SER A 66 4.96 5.80 -6.86
CA SER A 66 4.27 4.91 -5.92
C SER A 66 2.80 4.77 -6.27
#